data_AF-A0A844BRQ4-F1
#
_entry.id   AF-A0A844BRQ4-F1
#
_cell.length_a   1.000
_cell.length_b   1.000
_cell.length_c   1.000
_cell.angle_alpha   90.00
_cell.angle_beta   90.00
_cell.angle_gamma   90.00
#
_symmetry.space_group_name_H-M   'P 1'
#
loop_
_entity.id
_entity.type
_entity.pdbx_description
1 polymer ?
#
loop_
_entity_poly.entity_id
_entity_poly.type
_entity_poly.pdbx_seq_one_letter_code
_entity_poly.pdbx_strand_id
1 'polypeptide(L)'
;MSWEKVKDAIGGAAPVIGSLLGGPAGGAVGGLVASWLGVEADADAVMRKLQADPESMAKLQQMEIEERIQLRQLQFEQAKLQITDKQHQHEQQQETIRSGDNAEDEYVRRTRPKIARHSFVAGAAYVLLFELIAAFTSADGADMALAGAIFSPALAYMGFRTLDAFSKHKGPKMGGAVKELLSKAR
;
A
#
# COMPACT_ATOMS: atom_id res chain seq x y z
N MET A 1 -13.08 -29.06 -28.47
CA MET A 1 -13.81 -27.77 -28.37
C MET A 1 -12.89 -26.67 -27.86
N SER A 2 -13.28 -25.40 -27.87
CA SER A 2 -12.52 -24.32 -27.24
C SER A 2 -12.75 -24.26 -25.73
N TRP A 3 -11.69 -23.94 -24.97
CA TRP A 3 -11.73 -23.65 -23.53
C TRP A 3 -12.75 -22.56 -23.15
N GLU A 4 -13.16 -21.72 -24.10
CA GLU A 4 -14.25 -20.75 -23.96
C GLU A 4 -15.58 -21.40 -23.57
N LYS A 5 -15.93 -22.56 -24.13
CA LYS A 5 -17.19 -23.24 -23.76
C LYS A 5 -17.14 -23.78 -22.34
N VAL A 6 -15.98 -24.27 -21.91
CA VAL A 6 -15.73 -24.75 -20.54
C VAL A 6 -15.83 -23.58 -19.56
N LYS A 7 -15.24 -22.43 -19.90
CA LYS A 7 -15.43 -21.18 -19.16
C LYS A 7 -16.89 -20.77 -19.06
N ASP A 8 -17.65 -20.77 -20.15
CA ASP A 8 -19.06 -20.35 -20.13
C ASP A 8 -19.91 -21.26 -19.23
N ALA A 9 -19.60 -22.57 -19.18
CA ALA A 9 -20.26 -23.52 -18.28
C ALA A 9 -19.85 -23.34 -16.81
N ILE A 10 -18.59 -23.02 -16.54
CA ILE A 10 -18.04 -22.90 -15.18
C ILE A 10 -18.25 -21.50 -14.58
N GLY A 11 -18.27 -20.46 -15.41
CA GLY A 11 -18.22 -19.05 -15.00
C GLY A 11 -19.40 -18.59 -14.13
N GLY A 12 -20.53 -19.30 -14.16
CA GLY A 12 -21.66 -19.05 -13.25
C GLY A 12 -21.47 -19.62 -11.84
N ALA A 13 -20.73 -20.73 -11.68
CA ALA A 13 -20.55 -21.42 -10.40
C ALA A 13 -19.19 -21.12 -9.74
N ALA A 14 -18.17 -20.90 -10.57
CA ALA A 14 -16.78 -20.67 -10.17
C ALA A 14 -16.20 -19.50 -10.99
N PRO A 15 -16.52 -18.25 -10.61
CA PRO A 15 -16.16 -17.05 -11.38
C PRO A 15 -14.65 -16.82 -11.49
N VAL A 16 -13.87 -17.13 -10.45
CA VAL A 16 -12.42 -16.93 -10.48
C VAL A 16 -11.78 -17.91 -11.45
N ILE A 17 -12.14 -19.20 -11.36
CA ILE A 17 -11.64 -20.23 -12.27
C ILE A 17 -12.07 -19.92 -13.72
N GLY A 18 -13.33 -19.53 -13.93
CA GLY A 18 -13.84 -19.14 -15.26
C GLY A 18 -13.10 -17.93 -15.85
N SER A 19 -12.81 -16.90 -15.05
CA SER A 19 -12.06 -15.73 -15.50
C SER A 19 -10.61 -16.07 -15.90
N LEU A 20 -9.97 -16.98 -15.18
CA LEU A 20 -8.60 -17.43 -15.44
C LEU A 20 -8.53 -18.39 -16.65
N LEU A 21 -9.55 -19.23 -16.85
CA LEU A 21 -9.73 -20.08 -18.04
C LEU A 21 -9.91 -19.27 -19.33
N GLY A 22 -10.56 -18.11 -19.25
CA GLY A 22 -10.74 -17.19 -20.37
C GLY A 22 -9.58 -16.24 -20.62
N GLY A 23 -8.53 -16.29 -19.80
CA GLY A 23 -7.36 -15.43 -19.90
C GLY A 23 -6.18 -16.07 -20.67
N PRO A 24 -5.06 -15.35 -20.84
CA PRO A 24 -3.86 -15.88 -21.48
C PRO A 24 -3.25 -17.10 -20.75
N ALA A 25 -3.61 -17.31 -19.48
CA ALA A 25 -3.22 -18.48 -18.68
C ALA A 25 -4.25 -19.64 -18.75
N GLY A 26 -5.25 -19.55 -19.62
CA GLY A 26 -6.40 -20.46 -19.64
C GLY A 26 -6.05 -21.93 -19.85
N GLY A 27 -5.02 -22.23 -20.65
CA GLY A 27 -4.54 -23.61 -20.83
C GLY A 27 -3.93 -24.23 -19.56
N ALA A 28 -3.22 -23.44 -18.76
CA ALA A 28 -2.63 -23.91 -17.51
C ALA A 28 -3.71 -24.16 -16.44
N VAL A 29 -4.69 -23.26 -16.37
CA VAL A 29 -5.85 -23.38 -15.46
C VAL A 29 -6.74 -24.55 -15.88
N GLY A 30 -6.89 -24.77 -17.19
CA GLY A 30 -7.61 -25.91 -17.75
C GLY A 30 -6.99 -27.26 -17.35
N GLY A 31 -5.66 -27.34 -17.36
CA GLY A 31 -4.93 -28.51 -16.85
C GLY A 31 -5.14 -28.75 -15.35
N LEU A 32 -5.17 -27.68 -14.54
CA LEU A 32 -5.48 -27.75 -13.11
C LEU A 32 -6.91 -28.26 -12.85
N VAL A 33 -7.90 -27.71 -13.55
CA VAL A 33 -9.29 -28.16 -13.47
C VAL A 33 -9.43 -29.63 -13.88
N ALA A 34 -8.76 -30.05 -14.96
CA ALA A 34 -8.72 -31.44 -15.38
C ALA A 34 -8.11 -32.36 -14.31
N SER A 35 -7.02 -31.92 -13.65
CA SER A 35 -6.39 -32.66 -12.55
C SER A 35 -7.30 -32.80 -11.33
N TRP A 36 -8.05 -31.76 -10.97
CA TRP A 36 -9.00 -31.79 -9.85
C TRP A 36 -10.21 -32.69 -10.11
N LEU A 37 -10.64 -32.77 -11.38
CA LEU A 37 -11.73 -33.64 -11.84
C LEU A 37 -11.26 -35.07 -12.17
N GLY A 38 -9.94 -35.32 -12.21
CA GLY A 38 -9.36 -36.63 -12.52
C GLY A 38 -9.55 -37.04 -13.98
N VAL A 39 -9.57 -36.09 -14.90
CA VAL A 39 -9.73 -36.32 -16.34
C VAL A 39 -8.50 -35.87 -17.11
N GLU A 40 -8.37 -36.33 -18.36
CA GLU A 40 -7.37 -35.84 -19.30
C GLU A 40 -7.44 -34.30 -19.41
N ALA A 41 -6.29 -33.66 -19.58
CA ALA A 41 -6.16 -32.20 -19.72
C ALA A 41 -6.63 -31.70 -21.10
N ASP A 42 -7.86 -32.08 -21.46
CA ASP A 42 -8.54 -31.71 -22.70
C ASP A 42 -9.90 -31.07 -22.39
N ALA A 43 -10.23 -30.00 -23.11
CA ALA A 43 -11.46 -29.24 -22.92
C ALA A 43 -12.72 -30.10 -23.13
N ASP A 44 -12.66 -31.09 -24.04
CA ASP A 44 -13.78 -31.98 -24.32
C ASP A 44 -13.99 -33.01 -23.19
N ALA A 45 -12.91 -33.54 -22.62
CA ALA A 45 -12.97 -34.46 -21.49
C ALA A 45 -13.55 -33.79 -20.22
N VAL A 46 -13.08 -32.56 -19.93
CA VAL A 46 -13.59 -31.75 -18.81
C VAL A 46 -15.07 -31.42 -19.00
N MET A 47 -15.48 -30.97 -20.19
CA MET A 47 -16.89 -30.66 -20.46
C MET A 47 -17.79 -31.88 -20.34
N ARG A 48 -17.38 -33.05 -20.84
CA ARG A 48 -18.14 -34.30 -20.71
C ARG A 48 -18.33 -34.69 -19.25
N LYS A 49 -17.29 -34.54 -18.43
CA LYS A 49 -17.38 -34.84 -16.99
C LYS A 49 -18.32 -33.87 -16.27
N LEU A 50 -18.27 -32.58 -16.59
CA LEU A 50 -19.16 -31.56 -16.03
C LEU A 50 -20.63 -31.77 -16.44
N GLN A 51 -20.88 -32.26 -17.65
CA GLN A 51 -22.24 -32.57 -18.13
C GLN A 51 -22.78 -33.89 -17.56
N ALA A 52 -21.92 -34.89 -17.38
CA ALA A 52 -22.30 -36.20 -16.87
C ALA A 52 -22.51 -36.22 -15.36
N ASP A 53 -21.87 -35.31 -14.63
CA ASP A 53 -21.80 -35.34 -13.18
C ASP A 53 -22.00 -33.94 -12.57
N PRO A 54 -23.23 -33.63 -12.10
CA PRO A 54 -23.51 -32.37 -11.42
C PRO A 54 -22.68 -32.15 -10.14
N GLU A 55 -22.18 -33.21 -9.50
CA GLU A 55 -21.31 -33.07 -8.31
C GLU A 55 -19.93 -32.52 -8.68
N SER A 56 -19.48 -32.71 -9.92
CA SER A 56 -18.22 -32.14 -10.41
C SER A 56 -18.23 -30.62 -10.37
N MET A 57 -19.38 -29.97 -10.60
CA MET A 57 -19.55 -28.53 -10.46
C MET A 57 -19.48 -28.07 -9.01
N ALA A 58 -20.13 -28.78 -8.09
CA ALA A 58 -20.09 -28.49 -6.66
C ALA A 58 -18.65 -28.65 -6.11
N LYS A 59 -17.92 -29.66 -6.59
CA LYS A 59 -16.51 -29.89 -6.24
C LYS A 59 -15.61 -28.74 -6.70
N LEU A 60 -15.79 -28.23 -7.93
CA LEU A 60 -15.03 -27.07 -8.41
C LEU A 60 -15.35 -25.81 -7.60
N GLN A 61 -16.62 -25.58 -7.26
CA GLN A 61 -17.00 -24.46 -6.42
C GLN A 61 -16.39 -24.57 -5.01
N GLN A 62 -16.37 -25.77 -4.42
CA GLN A 62 -15.74 -26.00 -3.13
C GLN A 62 -14.24 -25.72 -3.17
N MET A 63 -13.55 -26.18 -4.22
CA MET A 63 -12.11 -25.91 -4.42
C MET A 63 -11.83 -24.42 -4.61
N GLU A 64 -12.66 -23.70 -5.38
CA GLU A 64 -12.52 -22.24 -5.51
C GLU A 64 -12.69 -21.53 -4.16
N ILE A 65 -13.66 -21.95 -3.35
CA ILE A 65 -13.89 -21.37 -2.02
C ILE A 65 -12.70 -21.67 -1.10
N GLU A 66 -12.19 -22.90 -1.11
CA GLU A 66 -11.04 -23.30 -0.29
C GLU A 66 -9.78 -22.51 -0.66
N GLU A 67 -9.43 -22.46 -1.94
CA GLU A 67 -8.31 -21.66 -2.45
C GLU A 67 -8.50 -20.17 -2.11
N ARG A 68 -9.72 -19.64 -2.23
CA ARG A 68 -10.00 -18.25 -1.86
C ARG A 68 -9.80 -18.00 -0.36
N ILE A 69 -10.16 -18.94 0.49
CA ILE A 69 -9.93 -18.85 1.93
C ILE A 69 -8.43 -18.89 2.21
N GLN A 70 -7.69 -19.83 1.61
CA GLN A 70 -6.23 -19.93 1.76
C GLN A 70 -5.51 -18.66 1.29
N LEU A 71 -5.87 -18.15 0.10
CA LEU A 71 -5.32 -16.90 -0.43
C LEU A 71 -5.62 -15.70 0.49
N ARG A 72 -6.84 -15.61 1.03
CA ARG A 72 -7.19 -14.56 2.00
C ARG A 72 -6.41 -14.69 3.31
N GLN A 73 -6.18 -15.91 3.79
CA GLN A 73 -5.37 -16.17 4.97
C GLN A 73 -3.92 -15.75 4.74
N LEU A 74 -3.32 -16.11 3.60
CA LEU A 74 -1.98 -15.71 3.22
C LEU A 74 -1.86 -14.18 3.09
N GLN A 75 -2.85 -13.51 2.48
CA GLN A 75 -2.90 -12.05 2.40
C GLN A 75 -3.00 -11.41 3.79
N PHE A 76 -3.82 -11.96 4.67
CA PHE A 76 -3.94 -11.49 6.04
C PHE A 76 -2.63 -11.68 6.82
N GLU A 77 -2.00 -12.84 6.69
CA GLU A 77 -0.71 -13.14 7.32
C GLU A 77 0.39 -12.21 6.79
N GLN A 78 0.46 -11.99 5.48
CA GLN A 78 1.38 -11.04 4.88
C GLN A 78 1.17 -9.62 5.41
N ALA A 79 -0.09 -9.16 5.47
CA ALA A 79 -0.42 -7.84 6.02
C ALA A 79 -0.02 -7.73 7.50
N LYS A 80 -0.27 -8.78 8.29
CA LYS A 80 0.14 -8.87 9.69
C LYS A 80 1.65 -8.80 9.82
N LEU A 81 2.40 -9.60 9.06
CA LEU A 81 3.87 -9.59 9.06
C LEU A 81 4.43 -8.21 8.70
N GLN A 82 3.86 -7.52 7.71
CA GLN A 82 4.27 -6.16 7.35
C GLN A 82 4.01 -5.14 8.46
N ILE A 83 2.89 -5.25 9.18
CA ILE A 83 2.58 -4.37 10.31
C ILE A 83 3.55 -4.65 11.47
N THR A 84 3.78 -5.93 11.77
CA THR A 84 4.70 -6.37 12.83
C THR A 84 6.14 -5.92 12.54
N ASP A 85 6.61 -6.08 11.30
CA ASP A 85 7.94 -5.58 10.87
C ASP A 85 8.07 -4.07 11.07
N LYS A 86 7.08 -3.28 10.63
CA LYS A 86 7.06 -1.83 10.86
C LYS A 86 7.06 -1.48 12.35
N GLN A 87 6.31 -2.21 13.16
CA GLN A 87 6.27 -2.01 14.60
C GLN A 87 7.62 -2.29 15.24
N HIS A 88 8.29 -3.39 14.88
CA HIS A 88 9.64 -3.71 15.35
C HIS A 88 10.67 -2.68 14.89
N GLN A 89 10.59 -2.19 13.65
CA GLN A 89 11.45 -1.09 13.19
C GLN A 89 11.27 0.17 14.05
N HIS A 90 10.03 0.53 14.39
CA HIS A 90 9.76 1.67 15.28
C HIS A 90 10.24 1.45 16.71
N GLU A 91 10.09 0.23 17.24
CA GLU A 91 10.56 -0.17 18.56
C GLU A 91 12.08 -0.09 18.64
N GLN A 92 12.79 -0.76 17.73
CA GLN A 92 14.26 -0.73 17.64
C GLN A 92 14.81 0.70 17.47
N GLN A 93 14.14 1.52 16.67
CA GLN A 93 14.51 2.93 16.53
C GLN A 93 14.34 3.70 17.84
N GLN A 94 13.26 3.48 18.58
CA GLN A 94 13.04 4.10 19.89
C GLN A 94 14.03 3.60 20.93
N GLU A 95 14.36 2.31 20.95
CA GLU A 95 15.38 1.75 21.83
C GLU A 95 16.74 2.38 21.54
N THR A 96 17.11 2.53 20.28
CA THR A 96 18.36 3.21 19.87
C THR A 96 18.38 4.69 20.24
N ILE A 97 17.21 5.35 20.25
CA ILE A 97 17.09 6.74 20.73
C ILE A 97 17.26 6.78 22.25
N ARG A 98 16.48 5.99 22.99
CA ARG A 98 16.54 5.93 24.46
C ARG A 98 17.93 5.53 24.96
N SER A 99 18.57 4.57 24.30
CA SER A 99 19.94 4.15 24.59
C SER A 99 20.94 5.29 24.40
N GLY A 100 20.82 6.05 23.31
CA GLY A 100 21.65 7.25 23.08
C GLY A 100 21.38 8.38 24.09
N ASP A 101 20.11 8.58 24.47
CA ASP A 101 19.71 9.61 25.44
C ASP A 101 20.12 9.25 26.88
N ASN A 102 20.20 7.96 27.20
CA ASN A 102 20.65 7.44 28.49
C ASN A 102 22.15 7.13 28.54
N ALA A 103 22.91 7.42 27.47
CA ALA A 103 24.35 7.17 27.46
C ALA A 103 25.06 7.95 28.59
N GLU A 104 26.03 7.30 29.24
CA GLU A 104 26.83 7.92 30.30
C GLU A 104 27.71 9.06 29.75
N ASP A 105 28.19 8.90 28.51
CA ASP A 105 28.96 9.93 27.81
C ASP A 105 28.08 11.13 27.45
N GLU A 106 28.42 12.29 28.00
CA GLU A 106 27.75 13.57 27.79
C GLU A 106 27.76 14.01 26.32
N TYR A 107 28.85 13.73 25.59
CA TYR A 107 28.97 14.10 24.18
C TYR A 107 27.92 13.38 23.35
N VAL A 108 27.78 12.06 23.54
CA VAL A 108 26.80 11.22 22.82
C VAL A 108 25.37 11.70 23.12
N ARG A 109 25.03 11.85 24.40
CA ARG A 109 23.70 12.27 24.84
C ARG A 109 23.28 13.66 24.34
N ARG A 110 24.22 14.61 24.27
CA ARG A 110 23.92 15.99 23.86
C ARG A 110 23.95 16.23 22.35
N THR A 111 24.51 15.31 21.56
CA THR A 111 24.73 15.54 20.12
C THR A 111 23.41 15.71 19.35
N ARG A 112 22.44 14.79 19.51
CA ARG A 112 21.16 14.89 18.77
C ARG A 112 20.35 16.15 19.14
N PRO A 113 20.17 16.49 20.43
CA PRO A 113 19.51 17.73 20.81
C PRO A 113 20.25 18.99 20.34
N LYS A 114 21.60 18.98 20.33
CA LYS A 114 22.40 20.12 19.83
C LYS A 114 22.12 20.36 18.34
N ILE A 115 22.12 19.32 17.50
CA ILE A 115 21.84 19.46 16.07
C ILE A 115 20.47 20.12 15.85
N ALA A 116 19.44 19.66 16.56
CA ALA A 116 18.10 20.23 16.47
C ALA A 116 18.05 21.72 16.89
N ARG A 117 18.71 22.08 18.01
CA ARG A 117 18.76 23.48 18.48
C ARG A 117 19.49 24.39 17.50
N HIS A 118 20.63 23.96 16.95
CA HIS A 118 21.39 24.76 15.99
C HIS A 118 20.61 24.95 14.68
N SER A 119 19.95 23.89 14.19
CA SER A 119 19.07 23.98 13.03
C SER A 119 17.91 24.96 13.25
N PHE A 120 17.26 24.93 14.42
CA PHE A 120 16.18 25.85 14.74
C PHE A 120 16.67 27.32 14.78
N VAL A 121 17.78 27.58 15.46
CA VAL A 121 18.36 28.93 15.55
C VAL A 121 18.82 29.42 14.17
N ALA A 122 19.46 28.57 13.37
CA ALA A 122 19.89 28.91 12.02
C ALA A 122 18.70 29.23 11.09
N GLY A 123 17.64 28.42 11.15
CA GLY A 123 16.43 28.67 10.36
C GLY A 123 15.70 29.94 10.77
N ALA A 124 15.57 30.19 12.08
CA ALA A 124 14.98 31.42 12.59
C ALA A 124 15.80 32.65 12.20
N ALA A 125 17.13 32.58 12.32
CA ALA A 125 18.04 33.66 11.92
C ALA A 125 17.96 33.92 10.41
N TYR A 126 17.90 32.88 9.58
CA TYR A 126 17.72 33.00 8.13
C TYR A 126 16.43 33.75 7.78
N VAL A 127 15.28 33.29 8.31
CA VAL A 127 13.99 33.93 8.02
C VAL A 127 13.99 35.38 8.48
N LEU A 128 14.41 35.64 9.72
CA LEU A 128 14.44 37.01 10.25
C LEU A 128 15.36 37.93 9.44
N LEU A 129 16.55 37.46 9.06
CA LEU A 129 17.50 38.26 8.28
C LEU A 129 16.94 38.65 6.91
N PHE A 130 16.41 37.68 6.15
CA PHE A 130 15.94 37.92 4.80
C PHE A 130 14.62 38.70 4.77
N GLU A 131 13.72 38.48 5.73
CA GLU A 131 12.51 39.31 5.88
C GLU A 131 12.85 40.75 6.28
N LEU A 132 13.85 40.95 7.15
CA LEU A 132 14.32 42.31 7.48
C LEU A 132 14.93 43.00 6.27
N ILE A 133 15.77 42.31 5.48
CA ILE A 133 16.35 42.89 4.26
C ILE A 133 15.23 43.26 3.28
N ALA A 134 14.22 42.40 3.07
CA ALA A 134 13.07 42.69 2.23
C ALA A 134 12.21 43.86 2.74
N ALA A 135 12.16 44.06 4.06
CA ALA A 135 11.45 45.20 4.65
C ALA A 135 12.14 46.55 4.36
N PHE A 136 13.47 46.56 4.17
CA PHE A 136 14.26 47.78 3.93
C PHE A 136 14.71 47.96 2.48
N THR A 137 14.71 46.89 1.70
CA THR A 137 15.06 46.87 0.28
C THR A 137 13.97 46.06 -0.40
N SER A 138 13.34 46.55 -1.47
CA SER A 138 12.22 45.88 -2.16
C SER A 138 12.58 44.54 -2.83
N ALA A 139 13.59 43.84 -2.31
CA ALA A 139 14.00 42.50 -2.65
C ALA A 139 12.99 41.46 -2.15
N ASP A 140 13.07 40.26 -2.73
CA ASP A 140 12.31 39.10 -2.26
C ASP A 140 12.77 38.68 -0.85
N GLY A 141 11.81 38.30 0.00
CA GLY A 141 12.03 37.85 1.38
C GLY A 141 12.67 36.47 1.49
N ALA A 142 12.41 35.77 2.59
CA ALA A 142 13.05 34.48 2.84
C ALA A 142 12.50 33.39 1.90
N ASP A 143 13.38 32.59 1.29
CA ASP A 143 12.97 31.42 0.51
C ASP A 143 12.51 30.32 1.47
N MET A 144 11.22 30.02 1.42
CA MET A 144 10.59 29.01 2.28
C MET A 144 11.09 27.59 2.01
N ALA A 145 11.55 27.27 0.79
CA ALA A 145 12.14 25.97 0.49
C ALA A 145 13.49 25.81 1.20
N LEU A 146 14.32 26.86 1.16
CA LEU A 146 15.60 26.89 1.87
C LEU A 146 15.39 26.92 3.38
N ALA A 147 14.45 27.71 3.89
CA ALA A 147 14.08 27.70 5.30
C ALA A 147 13.64 26.30 5.75
N GLY A 148 12.79 25.62 4.97
CA GLY A 148 12.36 24.25 5.24
C GLY A 148 13.51 23.24 5.28
N ALA A 149 14.49 23.38 4.38
CA ALA A 149 15.70 22.56 4.39
C ALA A 149 16.53 22.81 5.67
N ILE A 150 16.71 24.06 6.07
CA ILE A 150 17.46 24.43 7.30
C ILE A 150 16.75 23.93 8.56
N PHE A 151 15.41 24.01 8.61
CA PHE A 151 14.61 23.51 9.73
C PHE A 151 14.47 21.98 9.76
N SER A 152 14.86 21.26 8.70
CA SER A 152 14.60 19.82 8.58
C SER A 152 15.16 18.98 9.74
N PRO A 153 16.38 19.19 10.26
CA PRO A 153 16.87 18.45 11.43
C PRO A 153 16.09 18.74 12.71
N ALA A 154 15.67 19.99 12.94
CA ALA A 154 14.87 20.37 14.10
C ALA A 154 13.46 19.75 14.06
N LEU A 155 12.82 19.76 12.88
CA LEU A 155 11.51 19.15 12.66
C LEU A 155 11.58 17.62 12.83
N ALA A 156 12.59 16.98 12.25
CA ALA A 156 12.79 15.54 12.39
C ALA A 156 12.98 15.12 13.87
N TYR A 157 13.73 15.91 14.64
CA TYR A 157 13.92 15.69 16.07
C TYR A 157 12.61 15.78 16.88
N MET A 158 11.73 16.73 16.54
CA MET A 158 10.40 16.88 17.15
C MET A 158 9.38 15.84 16.64
N GLY A 159 9.78 14.89 15.79
CA GLY A 159 8.90 13.85 15.28
C GLY A 159 8.12 14.22 14.01
N PHE A 160 8.39 15.38 13.40
CA PHE A 160 7.86 15.74 12.07
C PHE A 160 8.70 15.05 10.99
N ARG A 161 8.26 13.85 10.59
CA ARG A 161 9.05 12.97 9.68
C ARG A 161 8.71 13.16 8.21
N THR A 162 7.49 13.60 7.90
CA THR A 162 7.04 13.88 6.53
C THR A 162 6.01 15.00 6.53
N LEU A 163 6.19 15.98 5.64
CA LEU A 163 5.12 16.94 5.30
C LEU A 163 3.93 16.24 4.60
N ASP A 164 4.10 14.99 4.17
CA ASP A 164 3.07 14.15 3.55
C ASP A 164 1.88 13.86 4.49
N ALA A 165 2.09 13.87 5.81
CA ALA A 165 1.00 13.79 6.78
C ALA A 165 0.05 15.01 6.70
N PHE A 166 0.55 16.18 6.30
CA PHE A 166 -0.25 17.38 6.04
C PHE A 166 -0.83 17.41 4.61
N SER A 167 -0.20 16.71 3.66
CA SER A 167 -0.70 16.56 2.28
C SER A 167 -1.91 15.62 2.19
N LYS A 168 -1.92 14.52 2.95
CA LYS A 168 -3.03 13.54 2.99
C LYS A 168 -4.33 14.06 3.58
N HIS A 169 -4.34 15.26 4.18
CA HIS A 169 -5.57 15.97 4.54
C HIS A 169 -6.24 16.69 3.36
N LYS A 170 -5.74 16.54 2.14
CA LYS A 170 -6.55 16.66 0.92
C LYS A 170 -7.05 15.27 0.52
N GLY A 171 -7.88 14.66 1.37
CA GLY A 171 -8.68 13.51 0.95
C GLY A 171 -9.45 13.84 -0.34
N PRO A 172 -9.76 12.85 -1.20
CA PRO A 172 -10.54 13.10 -2.41
C PRO A 172 -11.81 13.83 -2.00
N LYS A 173 -12.00 15.04 -2.54
CA LYS A 173 -13.19 15.83 -2.26
C LYS A 173 -14.40 15.00 -2.70
N MET A 174 -15.04 14.30 -1.75
CA MET A 174 -16.32 13.60 -1.99
C MET A 174 -17.37 14.53 -2.60
N GLY A 175 -17.21 15.85 -2.47
CA GLY A 175 -18.03 16.86 -3.15
C GLY A 175 -17.82 16.96 -4.68
N GLY A 176 -16.72 16.45 -5.25
CA GLY A 176 -16.48 16.47 -6.70
C GLY A 176 -17.26 15.38 -7.43
N ALA A 177 -17.15 14.14 -6.96
CA ALA A 177 -17.87 12.99 -7.53
C ALA A 177 -19.41 13.15 -7.40
N VAL A 178 -19.88 13.73 -6.29
CA VAL A 178 -21.32 14.01 -6.09
C VAL A 178 -21.80 15.18 -6.97
N LYS A 179 -20.98 16.21 -7.21
CA LYS A 179 -21.32 17.29 -8.15
C LYS A 179 -21.40 16.80 -9.59
N GLU A 180 -20.50 15.91 -9.99
CA GLU A 180 -20.46 15.36 -11.34
C GLU A 180 -21.64 14.39 -11.62
N LEU A 181 -22.05 13.63 -10.60
CA LEU A 181 -23.26 12.82 -10.65
C LEU A 181 -24.53 13.68 -10.71
N LEU A 182 -24.59 14.78 -9.94
CA LEU A 182 -25.74 15.70 -9.95
C LEU A 182 -25.82 16.54 -11.23
N SER A 183 -24.71 16.87 -11.89
CA SER A 183 -24.74 17.62 -13.15
C SER A 183 -25.14 16.77 -14.36
N LYS A 184 -24.92 15.45 -14.32
CA LYS A 184 -25.38 14.52 -15.36
C LYS A 184 -26.85 14.11 -15.21
N ALA A 185 -27.47 14.42 -14.08
CA ALA A 185 -28.87 14.12 -13.79
C ALA A 185 -29.84 15.28 -14.10
N ARG A 186 -29.37 16.34 -14.77
CA ARG A 186 -30.17 17.51 -15.15
C ARG A 186 -30.24 17.67 -16.66
#